data_AF-A0A1L9SYJ6-F1
#
_entry.id   AF-A0A1L9SYJ6-F1
#
_cell.length_a   1.000
_cell.length_b   1.000
_cell.length_c   1.000
_cell.angle_alpha   90.00
_cell.angle_beta   90.00
_cell.angle_gamma   90.00
#
_symmetry.space_group_name_H-M   'P 1'
#
loop_
_entity.id
_entity.type
_entity.pdbx_description
1 polymer ?
#
loop_
_entity_poly.entity_id
_entity_poly.type
_entity_poly.pdbx_seq_one_letter_code
_entity_poly.pdbx_strand_id
1 'polypeptide(L)'
;MEATAPYLERPAKRKRESSCSRSGRADESRGAKPMEPPNHNSTQLEPHANDEKVSSAAEPFRPLARELERLDEKDPILAAQAARLSYVAKNAESQRLDKENQQLKNANASLSEEKRQAECRWLEYDVLVSYYKEAHQKIEGGIIGVLENWKDPLVDSANAGEQKQDGSE
;
A
#
# COMPACT_ATOMS: atom_id res chain seq x y z
N MET A 1 -36.58 -25.43 -25.20
CA MET A 1 -36.61 -25.40 -23.72
C MET A 1 -35.85 -24.17 -23.29
N GLU A 2 -36.58 -23.11 -22.97
CA GLU A 2 -36.08 -21.85 -22.42
C GLU A 2 -36.02 -21.94 -20.89
N ALA A 3 -34.97 -21.38 -20.30
CA ALA A 3 -34.88 -20.98 -18.89
C ALA A 3 -33.85 -19.83 -18.85
N THR A 4 -34.23 -18.56 -18.90
CA THR A 4 -34.89 -17.72 -17.88
C THR A 4 -34.16 -17.75 -16.54
N ALA A 5 -33.16 -16.88 -16.39
CA ALA A 5 -32.54 -16.53 -15.10
C ALA A 5 -33.32 -15.38 -14.43
N PRO A 6 -33.70 -15.46 -13.15
CA PRO A 6 -34.34 -14.34 -12.47
C PRO A 6 -33.31 -13.36 -11.91
N TYR A 7 -33.62 -12.09 -12.17
CA TYR A 7 -33.19 -10.89 -11.46
C TYR A 7 -33.29 -11.03 -9.94
N LEU A 8 -32.42 -10.30 -9.22
CA LEU A 8 -32.54 -9.64 -7.90
C LEU A 8 -31.09 -9.32 -7.46
N GLU A 9 -30.65 -8.18 -6.95
CA GLU A 9 -31.27 -6.95 -6.47
C GLU A 9 -30.08 -6.01 -6.14
N ARG A 10 -30.02 -4.78 -6.68
CA ARG A 10 -28.95 -3.81 -6.33
C ARG A 10 -29.44 -2.90 -5.21
N PRO A 11 -28.73 -2.76 -4.08
CA PRO A 11 -29.12 -1.82 -3.04
C PRO A 11 -28.91 -0.35 -3.41
N ALA A 12 -29.73 0.48 -2.80
CA ALA A 12 -30.08 1.86 -3.17
C ALA A 12 -28.96 2.91 -3.01
N LYS A 13 -29.02 3.90 -3.92
CA LYS A 13 -28.25 5.15 -3.89
C LYS A 13 -28.51 5.90 -2.58
N ARG A 14 -27.46 6.24 -1.83
CA ARG A 14 -27.52 7.21 -0.73
C ARG A 14 -26.79 8.51 -1.09
N LYS A 15 -27.35 9.60 -0.57
CA LYS A 15 -27.20 10.99 -1.01
C LYS A 15 -25.85 11.60 -0.63
N ARG A 16 -25.46 12.57 -1.47
CA ARG A 16 -24.35 13.51 -1.32
C ARG A 16 -24.77 14.65 -0.38
N GLU A 17 -24.06 14.83 0.72
CA GLU A 17 -24.05 16.04 1.55
C GLU A 17 -22.64 16.64 1.31
N SER A 18 -22.38 17.81 0.73
CA SER A 18 -22.91 19.18 0.79
C SER A 18 -22.68 19.89 2.12
N SER A 19 -21.51 20.53 2.29
CA SER A 19 -21.29 21.91 2.77
C SER A 19 -19.78 22.12 3.04
N CYS A 20 -19.12 23.04 2.34
CA CYS A 20 -18.94 24.47 2.62
C CYS A 20 -17.87 24.81 3.67
N SER A 21 -17.01 25.72 3.23
CA SER A 21 -15.86 26.35 3.86
C SER A 21 -16.19 27.06 5.18
N ARG A 22 -15.24 27.09 6.12
CA ARG A 22 -15.18 28.18 7.11
C ARG A 22 -13.74 28.53 7.45
N SER A 23 -13.32 29.67 6.91
CA SER A 23 -12.20 30.48 7.39
C SER A 23 -12.54 31.06 8.76
N GLY A 24 -11.55 31.09 9.65
CA GLY A 24 -11.60 31.79 10.93
C GLY A 24 -10.16 32.14 11.36
N ARG A 25 -9.90 33.43 11.53
CA ARG A 25 -8.62 34.05 11.90
C ARG A 25 -8.79 34.75 13.26
N ALA A 26 -7.68 34.86 13.99
CA ALA A 26 -7.45 35.57 15.26
C ALA A 26 -7.98 34.84 16.52
N ASP A 27 -7.30 34.80 17.66
CA ASP A 27 -6.29 35.72 18.22
C ASP A 27 -5.49 35.00 19.33
N GLU A 28 -4.44 35.67 19.79
CA GLU A 28 -3.79 35.60 21.11
C GLU A 28 -2.27 35.37 21.10
N SER A 29 -1.61 36.50 21.34
CA SER A 29 -0.19 36.73 21.46
C SER A 29 0.24 36.56 22.91
N ARG A 30 1.26 35.75 23.20
CA ARG A 30 2.12 35.95 24.38
C ARG A 30 3.58 35.55 24.12
N GLY A 31 4.40 36.58 23.92
CA GLY A 31 5.71 36.74 24.55
C GLY A 31 6.84 35.78 24.16
N ALA A 32 7.58 36.12 23.10
CA ALA A 32 9.00 35.82 23.02
C ALA A 32 9.72 36.97 22.31
N LYS A 33 10.85 37.40 22.88
CA LYS A 33 11.63 38.60 22.53
C LYS A 33 12.18 38.54 21.09
N PRO A 34 12.45 39.69 20.44
CA PRO A 34 13.12 39.72 19.15
C PRO A 34 14.58 39.27 19.32
N MET A 35 14.98 38.20 18.65
CA MET A 35 16.38 37.82 18.53
C MET A 35 16.92 38.43 17.25
N GLU A 36 17.88 39.33 17.43
CA GLU A 36 18.62 40.05 16.39
C GLU A 36 19.39 39.07 15.48
N PRO A 37 19.45 39.28 14.15
CA PRO A 37 20.18 38.38 13.26
C PRO A 37 21.69 38.68 13.31
N PRO A 38 22.57 37.68 13.54
CA PRO A 38 24.00 37.85 13.35
C PRO A 38 24.30 38.00 11.86
N ASN A 39 24.89 39.14 11.51
CA ASN A 39 25.29 39.51 10.17
C ASN A 39 26.61 38.80 9.77
N HIS A 40 26.65 38.35 8.52
CA HIS A 40 27.76 37.84 7.68
C HIS A 40 29.07 37.36 8.31
N ASN A 41 29.36 36.07 8.12
CA ASN A 41 30.72 35.61 7.81
C ASN A 41 30.68 34.76 6.53
N SER A 42 31.35 35.27 5.50
CA SER A 42 31.67 34.57 4.26
C SER A 42 32.33 33.23 4.57
N THR A 43 31.69 32.13 4.18
CA THR A 43 32.38 30.89 3.85
C THR A 43 31.81 30.44 2.52
N GLN A 44 32.53 30.85 1.47
CA GLN A 44 32.71 30.19 0.18
C GLN A 44 31.77 28.99 -0.04
N LEU A 45 30.63 29.25 -0.69
CA LEU A 45 29.83 28.23 -1.36
C LEU A 45 30.67 27.71 -2.52
N GLU A 46 31.37 26.60 -2.30
CA GLU A 46 31.77 25.69 -3.37
C GLU A 46 30.48 25.30 -4.13
N PRO A 47 30.37 25.56 -5.44
CA PRO A 47 29.29 25.04 -6.24
C PRO A 47 29.54 23.53 -6.38
N HIS A 48 28.86 22.74 -5.55
CA HIS A 48 28.72 21.32 -5.82
C HIS A 48 27.99 21.20 -7.17
N ALA A 49 28.79 20.99 -8.23
CA ALA A 49 28.37 20.71 -9.58
C ALA A 49 27.71 19.34 -9.63
N ASN A 50 26.49 19.26 -9.12
CA ASN A 50 25.51 18.34 -9.67
C ASN A 50 24.78 19.15 -10.74
N ASP A 51 25.36 19.21 -11.93
CA ASP A 51 24.65 19.54 -13.16
C ASP A 51 23.66 18.40 -13.44
N GLU A 52 22.64 18.29 -12.57
CA GLU A 52 21.42 17.59 -12.90
C GLU A 52 20.79 18.46 -13.98
N LYS A 53 21.05 18.08 -15.23
CA LYS A 53 20.54 18.73 -16.43
C LYS A 53 19.01 18.72 -16.33
N VAL A 54 18.44 19.75 -15.74
CA VAL A 54 17.00 19.97 -15.67
C VAL A 54 16.56 20.24 -17.09
N SER A 55 16.24 19.17 -17.81
CA SER A 55 15.63 19.23 -19.13
C SER A 55 14.40 20.12 -19.03
N SER A 56 14.42 21.22 -19.76
CA SER A 56 13.31 22.17 -19.77
C SER A 56 12.03 21.45 -20.17
N ALA A 57 10.90 21.77 -19.53
CA ALA A 57 9.59 21.25 -19.93
C ALA A 57 9.24 21.54 -21.41
N ALA A 58 9.94 22.49 -22.04
CA ALA A 58 9.82 22.83 -23.45
C ALA A 58 10.69 21.95 -24.39
N GLU A 59 11.66 21.19 -23.86
CA GLU A 59 12.61 20.38 -24.63
C GLU A 59 11.92 19.38 -25.59
N PRO A 60 10.85 18.67 -25.20
CA PRO A 60 10.12 17.77 -26.11
C PRO A 60 9.43 18.50 -27.27
N PHE A 61 9.15 19.79 -27.13
CA PHE A 61 8.43 20.60 -28.11
C PHE A 61 9.37 21.40 -29.03
N ARG A 62 10.68 21.40 -28.78
CA ARG A 62 11.67 22.13 -29.58
C ARG A 62 11.62 21.81 -31.08
N PRO A 63 11.48 20.54 -31.51
CA PRO A 63 11.37 20.23 -32.94
C PRO A 63 10.13 20.87 -33.57
N LEU A 64 8.98 20.75 -32.93
CA LEU A 64 7.73 21.34 -33.40
C LEU A 64 7.80 22.87 -33.45
N ALA A 65 8.39 23.51 -32.44
CA ALA A 65 8.55 24.95 -32.39
C ALA A 65 9.38 25.48 -33.58
N ARG A 66 10.49 24.79 -33.93
CA ARG A 66 11.32 25.15 -35.09
C ARG A 66 10.57 24.99 -36.42
N GLU A 67 9.78 23.93 -36.56
CA GLU A 67 8.98 23.73 -37.79
C GLU A 67 7.87 24.78 -37.93
N LEU A 68 7.23 25.16 -36.82
CA LEU A 68 6.25 26.24 -36.82
C LEU A 68 6.87 27.59 -37.16
N GLU A 69 8.07 27.89 -36.65
CA GLU A 69 8.81 29.12 -36.96
C GLU A 69 9.19 29.18 -38.46
N ARG A 70 9.72 28.09 -39.02
CA ARG A 70 10.00 27.97 -40.47
C ARG A 70 8.75 28.12 -41.34
N LEU A 71 7.60 27.68 -40.84
CA LEU A 71 6.33 27.80 -41.53
C LEU A 71 5.79 29.23 -41.42
N ASP A 72 5.97 29.89 -40.28
CA ASP A 72 5.55 31.27 -40.04
C ASP A 72 6.24 32.26 -40.99
N GLU A 73 7.53 32.03 -41.27
CA GLU A 73 8.29 32.78 -42.28
C GLU A 73 7.70 32.67 -43.71
N LYS A 74 7.01 31.57 -44.03
CA LYS A 74 6.49 31.28 -45.38
C LYS A 74 5.00 31.60 -45.52
N ASP A 75 4.22 31.22 -44.51
CA ASP A 75 2.77 31.38 -44.43
C ASP A 75 2.35 31.46 -42.96
N PRO A 76 2.26 32.69 -42.40
CA PRO A 76 1.93 32.88 -40.98
C PRO A 76 0.51 32.45 -40.63
N ILE A 77 -0.42 32.46 -41.60
CA ILE A 77 -1.80 32.02 -41.36
C ILE A 77 -1.82 30.50 -41.17
N LEU A 78 -1.12 29.78 -42.05
CA LEU A 78 -1.02 28.32 -41.97
C LEU A 78 -0.25 27.89 -40.71
N ALA A 79 0.82 28.60 -40.35
CA ALA A 79 1.57 28.34 -39.12
C ALA A 79 0.69 28.50 -37.87
N ALA A 80 -0.09 29.58 -37.79
CA ALA A 80 -1.02 29.80 -36.69
C ALA A 80 -2.11 28.70 -36.62
N GLN A 81 -2.63 28.25 -37.76
CA GLN A 81 -3.60 27.16 -37.81
C GLN A 81 -2.98 25.83 -37.36
N ALA A 82 -1.77 25.49 -37.83
CA ALA A 82 -1.06 24.29 -37.43
C ALA A 82 -0.75 24.27 -35.93
N ALA A 83 -0.32 25.41 -35.36
CA ALA A 83 -0.09 25.56 -33.93
C ALA A 83 -1.37 25.32 -33.13
N ARG A 84 -2.51 25.89 -33.56
CA ARG A 84 -3.82 25.68 -32.92
C ARG A 84 -4.26 24.21 -32.95
N LEU A 85 -4.14 23.55 -34.10
CA LEU A 85 -4.50 22.14 -34.22
C LEU A 85 -3.61 21.25 -33.35
N SER A 86 -2.30 21.54 -33.32
CA SER A 86 -1.35 20.82 -32.46
C SER A 86 -1.68 21.01 -30.97
N TYR A 87 -1.98 22.24 -30.56
CA TYR A 87 -2.44 22.53 -29.20
C TYR A 87 -3.70 21.76 -28.82
N VAL A 88 -4.71 21.75 -29.69
CA VAL A 88 -5.98 21.02 -29.46
C VAL A 88 -5.71 19.52 -29.32
N ALA A 89 -4.91 18.94 -30.21
CA ALA A 89 -4.57 17.52 -30.16
C ALA A 89 -3.81 17.16 -28.87
N LYS A 90 -2.80 17.96 -28.49
CA LYS A 90 -2.02 17.76 -27.27
C LYS A 90 -2.85 17.93 -26.00
N ASN A 91 -3.77 18.88 -25.99
CA ASN A 91 -4.69 19.06 -24.86
C ASN A 91 -5.65 17.85 -24.72
N ALA A 92 -6.18 17.33 -25.83
CA ALA A 92 -7.02 16.13 -25.79
C ALA A 92 -6.24 14.90 -25.28
N GLU A 93 -4.97 14.75 -25.70
CA GLU A 93 -4.07 13.70 -25.20
C GLU A 93 -3.80 13.85 -23.69
N SER A 94 -3.48 15.06 -23.23
CA SER A 94 -3.26 15.34 -21.80
C SER A 94 -4.49 14.98 -20.97
N GLN A 95 -5.68 15.40 -21.41
CA GLN A 95 -6.92 15.07 -20.70
C GLN A 95 -7.20 13.56 -20.64
N ARG A 96 -6.83 12.81 -21.68
CA ARG A 96 -6.94 11.34 -21.67
C ARG A 96 -5.98 10.74 -20.65
N LEU A 97 -4.72 11.18 -20.67
CA LEU A 97 -3.70 10.70 -19.73
C LEU A 97 -4.07 11.03 -18.27
N ASP A 98 -4.62 12.22 -18.00
CA ASP A 98 -5.08 12.59 -16.67
C ASP A 98 -6.19 11.66 -16.16
N LYS A 99 -7.13 11.29 -17.04
CA LYS A 99 -8.20 10.33 -16.70
C LYS A 99 -7.65 8.95 -16.42
N GLU A 100 -6.77 8.45 -17.28
CA GLU A 100 -6.12 7.13 -17.09
C GLU A 100 -5.27 7.11 -15.81
N ASN A 101 -4.51 8.18 -15.54
CA ASN A 101 -3.73 8.31 -14.31
C ASN A 101 -4.63 8.32 -13.08
N GLN A 102 -5.77 9.01 -13.13
CA GLN A 102 -6.75 8.99 -12.04
C GLN A 102 -7.35 7.59 -11.84
N GLN A 103 -7.64 6.86 -12.91
CA GLN A 103 -8.09 5.48 -12.83
C GLN A 103 -7.04 4.57 -12.19
N LEU A 104 -5.77 4.72 -12.59
CA LEU A 104 -4.65 3.97 -12.00
C LEU A 104 -4.47 4.28 -10.51
N LYS A 105 -4.57 5.56 -10.11
CA LYS A 105 -4.53 5.95 -8.69
C LYS A 105 -5.64 5.28 -7.89
N ASN A 106 -6.86 5.28 -8.42
CA ASN A 106 -7.99 4.64 -7.76
C ASN A 106 -7.79 3.11 -7.66
N ALA A 107 -7.33 2.46 -8.74
CA ALA A 107 -7.05 1.03 -8.74
C ALA A 107 -5.93 0.66 -7.75
N ASN A 108 -4.86 1.45 -7.70
CA ASN A 108 -3.75 1.24 -6.77
C ASN A 108 -4.20 1.40 -5.31
N ALA A 109 -5.05 2.40 -5.02
CA ALA A 109 -5.63 2.56 -3.69
C ALA A 109 -6.45 1.34 -3.28
N SER A 110 -7.30 0.81 -4.17
CA SER A 110 -8.08 -0.40 -3.92
C SER A 110 -7.20 -1.63 -3.68
N LEU A 111 -6.18 -1.84 -4.52
CA LEU A 111 -5.25 -2.97 -4.39
C LEU A 111 -4.42 -2.88 -3.11
N SER A 112 -3.99 -1.68 -2.73
CA SER A 112 -3.25 -1.45 -1.48
C SER A 112 -4.09 -1.80 -0.26
N GLU A 113 -5.37 -1.45 -0.29
CA GLU A 113 -6.31 -1.81 0.77
C GLU A 113 -6.59 -3.32 0.81
N GLU A 114 -6.79 -3.96 -0.35
CA GLU A 114 -6.96 -5.42 -0.44
C GLU A 114 -5.74 -6.17 0.09
N LYS A 115 -4.54 -5.72 -0.28
CA LYS A 115 -3.27 -6.26 0.23
C LYS A 115 -3.22 -6.17 1.75
N ARG A 116 -3.51 -4.99 2.32
CA ARG A 116 -3.53 -4.78 3.77
C ARG A 116 -4.50 -5.74 4.46
N GLN A 117 -5.70 -5.92 3.90
CA GLN A 117 -6.68 -6.86 4.46
C GLN A 117 -6.23 -8.31 4.37
N ALA A 118 -5.57 -8.70 3.28
CA ALA A 118 -5.02 -10.05 3.13
C ALA A 118 -3.90 -10.31 4.15
N GLU A 119 -3.03 -9.34 4.40
CA GLU A 119 -1.98 -9.41 5.42
C GLU A 119 -2.57 -9.57 6.83
N CYS A 120 -3.62 -8.81 7.16
CA CYS A 120 -4.32 -8.96 8.44
C CYS A 120 -4.89 -10.38 8.62
N ARG A 121 -5.60 -10.91 7.61
CA ARG A 121 -6.14 -12.28 7.66
C ARG A 121 -5.04 -13.33 7.78
N TRP A 122 -3.92 -13.13 7.10
CA TRP A 122 -2.78 -14.03 7.18
C TRP A 122 -2.22 -14.10 8.61
N LEU A 123 -2.07 -12.95 9.29
CA LEU A 123 -1.65 -12.90 10.68
C LEU A 123 -2.64 -13.61 11.62
N GLU A 124 -3.95 -13.41 11.41
CA GLU A 124 -4.99 -14.11 12.19
C GLU A 124 -4.88 -15.63 12.03
N TYR A 125 -4.64 -16.12 10.81
CA TYR A 125 -4.43 -17.55 10.57
C TYR A 125 -3.14 -18.06 11.20
N ASP A 126 -2.05 -17.30 11.16
CA ASP A 126 -0.78 -17.68 11.76
C ASP A 126 -0.90 -17.87 13.29
N VAL A 127 -1.61 -16.95 13.95
CA VAL A 127 -1.96 -17.05 15.38
C VAL A 127 -2.80 -18.29 15.65
N LEU A 128 -3.83 -18.53 14.84
CA LEU A 128 -4.73 -19.67 15.01
C LEU A 128 -4.01 -21.01 14.84
N VAL A 129 -3.11 -21.11 13.85
CA VAL A 129 -2.30 -22.31 13.60
C VAL A 129 -1.37 -22.56 14.77
N SER A 130 -0.74 -21.53 15.32
CA SER A 130 0.13 -21.63 16.49
C SER A 130 -0.65 -22.11 17.72
N TYR A 131 -1.85 -21.58 17.95
CA TYR A 131 -2.74 -22.04 19.02
C TYR A 131 -3.09 -23.53 18.89
N TYR A 132 -3.49 -23.99 17.70
CA TYR A 132 -3.82 -25.40 17.50
C TYR A 132 -2.60 -26.32 17.65
N LYS A 133 -1.43 -25.87 17.19
CA LYS A 133 -0.18 -26.61 17.36
C LYS A 133 0.15 -26.81 18.84
N GLU A 134 0.01 -25.75 19.65
CA GLU A 134 0.24 -25.83 21.10
C GLU A 134 -0.78 -26.74 21.78
N ALA A 135 -2.07 -26.61 21.44
CA ALA A 135 -3.12 -27.47 21.98
C ALA A 135 -2.87 -28.95 21.65
N HIS A 136 -2.46 -29.24 20.41
CA HIS A 136 -2.11 -30.59 19.98
C HIS A 136 -0.92 -31.15 20.78
N GLN A 137 0.15 -30.37 20.94
CA GLN A 137 1.32 -30.76 21.74
C GLN A 137 0.96 -31.05 23.20
N LYS A 138 0.05 -30.25 23.79
CA LYS A 138 -0.43 -30.48 25.16
C LYS A 138 -1.23 -31.78 25.28
N ILE A 139 -2.11 -32.06 24.32
CA ILE A 139 -2.89 -33.30 24.29
C ILE A 139 -1.95 -34.51 24.12
N GLU A 140 -1.03 -34.44 23.18
CA GLU A 140 -0.05 -35.48 22.92
C GLU A 140 0.82 -35.77 24.16
N GLY A 141 1.36 -34.73 24.80
CA GLY A 141 2.11 -34.86 26.05
C GLY A 141 1.28 -35.43 27.19
N GLY A 142 0.00 -35.05 27.31
CA GLY A 142 -0.91 -35.62 28.30
C GLY A 142 -1.18 -37.10 28.08
N ILE A 143 -1.41 -37.52 26.83
CA ILE A 143 -1.61 -38.94 26.47
C ILE A 143 -0.35 -39.75 26.77
N ILE A 144 0.82 -39.27 26.36
CA ILE A 144 2.10 -39.92 26.64
C ILE A 144 2.29 -40.09 28.16
N GLY A 145 2.07 -39.03 28.94
CA GLY A 145 2.20 -39.10 30.40
C GLY A 145 1.25 -40.11 31.06
N VAL A 146 0.00 -40.22 30.58
CA VAL A 146 -0.93 -41.26 31.06
C VAL A 146 -0.43 -42.67 30.71
N LEU A 147 0.05 -42.88 29.49
CA LEU A 147 0.57 -44.17 29.04
C LEU A 147 1.84 -44.58 29.81
N GLU A 148 2.72 -43.64 30.11
CA GLU A 148 3.93 -43.87 30.93
C GLU A 148 3.54 -44.29 32.35
N ASN A 149 2.62 -43.55 33.00
CA ASN A 149 2.14 -43.88 34.34
C ASN A 149 1.46 -45.25 34.44
N TRP A 150 0.86 -45.74 33.35
CA TRP A 150 0.26 -47.10 33.31
C TRP A 150 1.28 -48.21 33.13
N LYS A 151 2.49 -47.89 32.66
CA LYS A 151 3.55 -48.88 32.44
C LYS A 151 4.23 -49.30 33.75
N ASP A 152 4.36 -48.38 34.70
CA ASP A 152 5.05 -48.60 35.98
C ASP A 152 4.42 -49.72 36.85
N PRO A 153 3.08 -49.77 37.09
CA PRO A 153 2.50 -50.85 37.89
C PRO A 153 2.56 -52.24 37.23
N LEU A 154 2.79 -52.33 35.92
CA LEU A 154 2.87 -53.62 35.20
C LEU A 154 4.22 -54.32 35.43
N VAL A 155 5.31 -53.55 35.53
CA VAL A 155 6.69 -54.08 35.70
C VAL A 155 6.93 -54.55 37.14
N ASP A 156 6.35 -53.87 38.13
CA ASP A 156 6.47 -54.25 39.55
C ASP A 156 5.65 -55.52 39.90
N SER A 157 4.54 -55.77 39.21
CA SER A 157 3.75 -57.00 39.42
C SER A 157 4.39 -58.25 38.80
N ALA A 158 5.15 -58.10 37.71
CA ALA A 158 5.84 -59.20 37.05
C ALA A 158 7.05 -59.70 37.88
N ASN A 159 7.80 -58.79 38.52
CA ASN A 159 8.94 -59.14 39.37
C ASN A 159 8.53 -59.71 40.75
N ALA A 160 7.33 -59.40 41.24
CA ALA A 160 6.82 -59.98 42.49
C ALA A 160 6.40 -61.47 42.35
N GLY A 161 6.23 -61.96 41.12
CA GLY A 161 5.87 -63.35 40.82
C GLY A 161 7.04 -64.34 40.86
N GLU A 162 8.28 -63.89 40.61
CA GLU A 162 9.45 -64.78 40.53
C GLU A 162 10.12 -65.07 41.88
N GLN A 163 9.90 -64.24 42.92
CA GLN A 163 10.51 -64.44 44.25
C GLN A 163 9.82 -65.48 45.15
N LYS A 164 8.77 -66.18 44.69
CA LYS A 164 8.00 -67.13 45.51
C LYS A 164 8.23 -68.62 45.21
N GLN A 165 9.20 -68.99 44.37
CA GLN A 165 9.40 -70.39 43.97
C GLN A 165 10.75 -71.02 44.31
N ASP A 166 11.59 -70.39 45.14
CA ASP A 166 12.87 -70.99 45.56
C ASP A 166 12.91 -71.14 47.09
N GLY A 167 12.33 -72.23 47.60
CA GLY A 167 12.32 -72.48 49.04
C GLY A 167 11.31 -73.51 49.53
N SER A 168 11.33 -74.72 48.97
CA SER A 168 10.90 -75.97 49.65
C SER A 168 11.29 -77.17 48.79
N GLU A 169 12.42 -77.81 49.12
CA GLU A 169 12.51 -79.19 49.65
C GLU A 169 13.96 -79.54 49.99
#